data_AF-A0A212KVZ1-F1
#
_entry.id   AF-A0A212KVZ1-F1
#
_cell.length_a   1.000
_cell.length_b   1.000
_cell.length_c   1.000
_cell.angle_alpha   90.00
_cell.angle_beta   90.00
_cell.angle_gamma   90.00
#
_symmetry.space_group_name_H-M   'P 1'
#
loop_
_entity.id
_entity.type
_entity.pdbx_description
1 polymer ?
#
loop_
_entity_poly.entity_id
_entity_poly.type
_entity_poly.pdbx_seq_one_letter_code
_entity_poly.pdbx_strand_id
1 'polypeptide(L)' 'MLFERGIVSKEGVGGKRAIRVYPPWDNPVSKQGRTTQAWQLEYFLDISTDAQPNSRRVKKFYGIAL' A
#
# COMPACT_ATOMS: atom_id res chain seq x y z
N MET A 1 -2.30 -2.29 9.35
CA MET A 1 -2.54 -1.99 7.92
C MET A 1 -3.61 -2.86 7.27
N LEU A 2 -3.34 -4.09 6.79
CA LEU A 2 -4.34 -4.86 6.02
C LEU A 2 -5.52 -5.36 6.87
N PHE A 3 -5.23 -5.79 8.10
CA PHE A 3 -6.23 -6.23 9.07
C PHE A 3 -7.22 -5.11 9.46
N GLU A 4 -6.71 -3.92 9.79
CA GLU A 4 -7.51 -2.73 10.11
C GLU A 4 -8.40 -2.27 8.95
N ARG A 5 -8.04 -2.64 7.71
CA ARG A 5 -8.82 -2.34 6.49
C ARG A 5 -9.79 -3.47 6.11
N GLY A 6 -9.94 -4.49 6.95
CA GLY A 6 -10.80 -5.65 6.72
C GLY A 6 -10.40 -6.49 5.51
N ILE A 7 -9.13 -6.43 5.11
CA ILE A 7 -8.64 -7.17 3.93
C ILE A 7 -8.33 -8.62 4.32
N VAL A 8 -7.71 -8.82 5.47
CA VAL A 8 -7.38 -10.15 6.03
C VAL A 8 -8.54 -10.64 6.90
N SER A 9 -8.76 -11.96 6.93
CA SER A 9 -9.74 -12.57 7.82
C SER A 9 -9.45 -12.27 9.29
N LYS A 10 -10.53 -12.11 10.07
CA LYS A 10 -10.47 -11.91 11.52
C LYS A 10 -11.45 -12.87 12.19
N GLU A 11 -10.98 -13.68 13.13
CA GLU A 11 -11.83 -14.50 14.01
C GLU A 11 -12.86 -15.34 13.24
N GLY A 12 -12.46 -15.94 12.11
CA GLY A 12 -13.35 -16.75 11.27
C GLY A 12 -14.27 -15.94 10.34
N VAL A 13 -14.32 -14.61 10.47
CA VAL A 13 -14.99 -13.72 9.51
C VAL A 13 -14.08 -13.51 8.31
N GLY A 14 -14.61 -13.79 7.11
CA GLY A 14 -13.86 -13.67 5.86
C GLY A 14 -13.40 -12.24 5.57
N GLY A 15 -12.23 -12.11 4.95
CA GLY A 15 -11.70 -10.85 4.45
C GLY A 15 -12.09 -10.59 2.99
N LYS A 16 -11.45 -9.60 2.36
CA LYS A 16 -11.59 -9.37 0.92
C LYS A 16 -10.83 -10.41 0.13
N ARG A 17 -11.44 -10.95 -0.92
CA ARG A 17 -10.81 -11.93 -1.83
C ARG A 17 -9.91 -11.29 -2.90
N ALA A 18 -10.06 -9.99 -3.13
CA ALA A 18 -9.22 -9.21 -4.02
C ALA A 18 -9.22 -7.73 -3.60
N ILE A 19 -8.14 -7.03 -3.91
CA ILE A 19 -8.02 -5.57 -3.73
C ILE A 19 -7.37 -4.95 -4.97
N ARG A 20 -7.66 -3.67 -5.23
CA ARG A 20 -6.91 -2.85 -6.18
C ARG A 20 -5.82 -2.09 -5.44
N VAL A 21 -4.67 -1.92 -6.09
CA VAL A 21 -3.58 -1.06 -5.63
C VAL A 21 -3.51 0.15 -6.55
N TYR A 22 -3.51 1.34 -5.95
CA TYR A 22 -3.49 2.63 -6.63
C TYR A 22 -2.11 3.28 -6.44
N PRO A 23 -1.18 3.15 -7.40
CA PRO A 23 0.12 3.81 -7.35
C PRO A 23 0.00 5.34 -7.49
N PRO A 24 1.10 6.11 -7.28
CA PRO A 24 1.09 7.57 -7.39
C PRO A 24 0.63 8.11 -8.75
N TRP A 25 0.88 7.36 -9.82
CA TRP A 25 0.51 7.75 -11.18
C TRP A 25 -0.94 7.41 -11.57
N ASP A 26 -1.67 6.69 -10.72
CA ASP A 26 -3.10 6.43 -10.93
C ASP A 26 -3.95 7.61 -10.40
N ASN A 27 -5.10 7.86 -11.02
CA ASN A 27 -6.02 8.94 -10.62
C ASN A 27 -7.46 8.42 -10.43
N PRO A 28 -7.76 7.79 -9.28
CA PRO A 28 -9.09 7.22 -9.04
C PRO A 28 -10.20 8.28 -9.00
N VAL A 29 -11.21 8.09 -9.85
CA VAL A 29 -12.38 8.98 -9.94
C VAL A 29 -13.37 8.78 -8.79
N SER A 30 -13.42 7.58 -8.19
CA SER A 30 -14.35 7.29 -7.09
C SER A 30 -13.81 7.78 -5.75
N LYS A 31 -14.71 8.20 -4.85
CA LYS A 31 -14.35 8.57 -3.47
C LYS A 31 -13.63 7.43 -2.74
N GLN A 32 -14.12 6.21 -2.91
CA GLN A 32 -13.53 5.01 -2.31
C GLN A 32 -12.12 4.73 -2.87
N GLY A 33 -11.91 4.91 -4.17
CA GLY A 33 -10.59 4.78 -4.81
C GLY A 33 -9.60 5.80 -4.26
N ARG A 34 -9.99 7.08 -4.17
CA ARG A 34 -9.13 8.13 -3.56
C ARG A 34 -8.76 7.83 -2.11
N THR A 35 -9.73 7.43 -1.28
CA THR A 35 -9.45 7.03 0.10
C THR A 35 -8.54 5.80 0.16
N THR A 36 -8.70 4.86 -0.78
CA THR A 36 -7.84 3.67 -0.86
C THR A 36 -6.41 4.03 -1.26
N GLN A 37 -6.25 4.88 -2.26
CA GLN A 37 -4.95 5.39 -2.70
C GLN A 37 -4.23 6.11 -1.56
N ALA A 38 -4.92 6.99 -0.83
CA ALA A 38 -4.31 7.78 0.25
C ALA A 38 -3.54 6.90 1.26
N TRP A 39 -4.17 5.83 1.76
CA TRP A 39 -3.49 4.94 2.71
C TRP A 39 -2.46 4.03 2.03
N GLN A 40 -2.65 3.64 0.77
CA GLN A 40 -1.68 2.81 0.06
C GLN A 40 -0.37 3.57 -0.20
N LEU A 41 -0.44 4.87 -0.50
CA LEU A 41 0.73 5.72 -0.74
C LEU A 41 1.65 5.83 0.47
N GLU A 42 1.12 5.75 1.70
CA GLU A 42 1.91 5.72 2.93
C GLU A 42 2.90 4.54 2.97
N TYR A 43 2.61 3.46 2.23
CA TYR A 43 3.42 2.25 2.16
C TYR A 43 4.02 2.00 0.76
N PHE A 44 3.73 2.86 -0.21
CA PHE A 44 4.29 2.76 -1.56
C PHE A 44 5.78 3.13 -1.57
N LEU A 45 6.62 2.24 -2.08
CA LEU A 45 8.04 2.50 -2.30
C LEU A 45 8.31 2.45 -3.81
N ASP A 46 8.84 3.54 -4.36
CA ASP A 46 9.29 3.55 -5.74
C ASP A 46 10.65 2.86 -5.87
N ILE A 47 10.74 1.93 -6.81
CA ILE A 47 11.93 1.12 -7.12
C ILE A 47 12.23 1.13 -8.61
N SER A 48 11.69 2.10 -9.37
CA SER A 48 12.05 2.27 -10.77
C SER A 48 13.55 2.51 -10.93
N THR A 49 14.11 2.16 -12.08
CA THR A 49 15.57 2.23 -12.35
C THR A 49 16.14 3.65 -12.24
N ASP A 50 15.29 4.65 -12.47
CA ASP A 50 15.59 6.09 -12.41
C ASP A 50 15.30 6.70 -11.02
N ALA A 51 14.60 5.98 -10.14
CA ALA A 51 14.33 6.41 -8.78
C ALA A 51 15.39 5.86 -7.82
N GLN A 52 15.90 6.71 -6.93
CA GLN A 52 16.58 6.22 -5.73
C GLN A 52 15.55 5.94 -4.63
N PRO A 53 15.37 4.67 -4.21
CA PRO A 53 14.41 4.35 -3.16
C PRO A 53 14.80 5.06 -1.86
N ASN A 54 13.81 5.61 -1.17
CA ASN A 54 14.06 6.26 0.12
C ASN A 54 14.59 5.23 1.14
N SER A 55 15.88 5.29 1.46
CA SER A 55 16.57 4.33 2.32
C SER A 55 15.94 4.20 3.71
N ARG A 56 15.45 5.31 4.29
CA ARG A 56 14.71 5.30 5.55
C ARG A 56 13.43 4.47 5.45
N ARG A 57 12.69 4.58 4.35
CA ARG A 57 11.46 3.79 4.12
C ARG A 57 11.78 2.34 3.83
N VAL A 58 12.83 2.05 3.06
CA VAL A 58 13.28 0.67 2.81
C VAL A 58 13.59 -0.04 4.13
N LYS A 59 14.42 0.59 4.99
CA LYS A 59 14.76 0.04 6.30
C LYS A 59 13.52 -0.12 7.19
N LYS A 60 12.60 0.85 7.16
CA LYS A 60 11.34 0.80 7.92
C LYS A 60 10.45 -0.38 7.50
N PHE A 61 10.34 -0.66 6.19
CA PHE A 61 9.41 -1.66 5.68
C PHE A 61 10.00 -3.07 5.61
N TYR A 62 11.29 -3.20 5.34
CA TYR A 62 11.92 -4.49 5.04
C TYR A 62 13.05 -4.87 6.01
N GLY A 63 13.43 -4.00 6.95
CA GLY A 63 14.49 -4.28 7.93
C GLY A 63 15.91 -4.35 7.33
N ILE A 64 16.09 -4.00 6.05
CA ILE A 64 17.36 -4.04 5.34
C ILE A 64 18.00 -2.64 5.34
N ALA A 65 19.31 -2.58 5.56
CA ALA A 65 20.10 -1.37 5.26
C ALA A 65 20.55 -1.45 3.80
N LEU A 66 20.20 -0.43 3.00
CA LEU A 66 20.77 -0.18 1.67
C LEU A 66 21.91 0.83 1.78
#